data_AF-A0A142LKW0-F1
#
_entry.id   AF-A0A142LKW0-F1
#
_cell.length_a   1.000
_cell.length_b   1.000
_cell.length_c   1.000
_cell.angle_alpha   90.00
_cell.angle_beta   90.00
_cell.angle_gamma   90.00
#
_symmetry.space_group_name_H-M   'P 1'
#
loop_
_entity.id
_entity.type
_entity.pdbx_description
1 polymer ?
#
loop_
_entity_poly.entity_id
_entity_poly.type
_entity_poly.pdbx_seq_one_letter_code
_entity_poly.pdbx_strand_id
1 'polypeptide(L)'
;MSIGAPVADAPLADGLWLAGSLRNLDFDQWLLAADNFSPKPAPASGQTAAKSGGRDSLIAGFDLSIDRLVAYTRPFTEVNIRGRKTTDRANPTWALLVASKEVEGDFTWRSAAFNERGAVRARLKRFTLADDPVAVSNTPKATELAVAEQDLPALDIVADEFTFKDRWLGKLELKATPQAANWRIEQLVISNGHARTEMDGLWQRYGDPFAPPRAGPVKSLTTMSIKVDSNNLNALFAQFGYGDQIRGGRGGLEGRLSWPGHVYQFQTANLSGAFKVNAERGQFVKMDPGAAKLLGLMSLQSIPRRLTFDFRDLFSEGYAFDNIEGDLTITDGVMFAKKFDISGPAAEVRMSGDIALPTERVNLTMSVAPRLGTVAAVGAGVLVNPLVGLGVLLGGQAFKAPLERVLSVQYTVSGKWDNPDVERVGKTTASVEAKPAATTQAPSQAPTKDKPTTEDRNKKTTP
;
A
#
# COMPACT_ATOMS: atom_id res chain seq x y z
N MET A 1 5.53 -44.24 -30.29
CA MET A 1 5.33 -45.27 -29.24
C MET A 1 4.77 -44.53 -28.04
N SER A 2 3.46 -44.59 -27.80
CA SER A 2 2.86 -44.04 -26.57
C SER A 2 2.65 -45.17 -25.56
N ILE A 3 2.87 -44.87 -24.28
CA ILE A 3 2.51 -45.72 -23.15
C ILE A 3 1.56 -44.86 -22.30
N GLY A 4 0.28 -45.23 -22.22
CA GLY A 4 -0.75 -44.50 -21.45
C GLY A 4 -2.01 -44.14 -22.25
N ALA A 5 -3.16 -44.09 -21.56
CA ALA A 5 -4.53 -43.97 -22.07
C ALA A 5 -4.78 -42.79 -23.04
N PRO A 6 -5.77 -42.89 -23.96
CA PRO A 6 -5.85 -42.04 -25.14
C PRO A 6 -6.26 -40.61 -24.79
N VAL A 7 -5.44 -39.65 -25.24
CA VAL A 7 -5.80 -38.23 -25.29
C VAL A 7 -6.59 -37.99 -26.58
N ALA A 8 -7.76 -37.39 -26.44
CA ALA A 8 -8.77 -37.15 -27.48
C ALA A 8 -8.24 -36.65 -28.85
N ASP A 9 -8.73 -37.29 -29.91
CA ASP A 9 -9.04 -36.89 -31.32
C ASP A 9 -8.34 -35.71 -32.03
N ALA A 10 -7.12 -35.34 -31.64
CA ALA A 10 -6.24 -34.49 -32.47
C ALA A 10 -4.98 -35.27 -32.86
N PRO A 11 -4.52 -35.21 -34.13
CA PRO A 11 -3.30 -35.88 -34.53
C PRO A 11 -2.14 -35.36 -33.69
N LEU A 12 -1.48 -36.27 -32.96
CA LEU A 12 -0.29 -35.96 -32.16
C LEU A 12 0.79 -35.43 -33.11
N ALA A 13 1.42 -34.31 -32.74
CA ALA A 13 2.58 -33.82 -33.49
C ALA A 13 3.71 -34.86 -33.40
N ASP A 14 4.37 -35.13 -34.54
CA ASP A 14 5.54 -35.99 -34.59
C ASP A 14 6.66 -35.41 -33.73
N GLY A 15 7.22 -36.24 -32.85
CA GLY A 15 8.37 -35.89 -32.01
C GLY A 15 8.38 -36.63 -30.67
N LEU A 16 9.25 -36.17 -29.78
CA LEU A 16 9.46 -36.73 -28.44
C LEU A 16 8.37 -36.25 -27.48
N TRP A 17 7.75 -37.19 -26.75
CA TRP A 17 6.77 -36.92 -25.70
C TRP A 17 7.34 -37.30 -24.34
N LEU A 18 7.24 -36.40 -23.37
CA LEU A 18 7.73 -36.61 -22.00
C LEU A 18 6.56 -36.82 -21.05
N ALA A 19 6.54 -37.91 -20.28
CA ALA A 19 5.49 -38.14 -19.29
C ALA A 19 6.07 -38.67 -17.98
N GLY A 20 5.53 -38.22 -16.84
CA GLY A 20 5.94 -38.74 -15.54
C GLY A 20 5.60 -37.85 -14.34
N SER A 21 6.04 -38.31 -13.17
CA SER A 21 5.87 -37.61 -11.90
C SER A 21 7.20 -37.16 -11.31
N LEU A 22 7.28 -35.92 -10.85
CA LEU A 22 8.44 -35.33 -10.21
C LEU A 22 8.07 -34.86 -8.79
N ARG A 23 8.93 -35.12 -7.80
CA ARG A 23 8.71 -34.57 -6.46
C ARG A 23 8.99 -33.08 -6.41
N ASN A 24 10.14 -32.66 -6.96
CA ASN A 24 10.56 -31.27 -6.98
C ASN A 24 11.10 -30.94 -8.37
N LEU A 25 10.71 -29.77 -8.90
CA LEU A 25 11.32 -29.18 -10.09
C LEU A 25 11.65 -27.71 -9.80
N ASP A 26 12.91 -27.34 -9.98
CA ASP A 26 13.32 -25.94 -9.99
C ASP A 26 13.51 -25.52 -11.46
N PHE A 27 12.51 -24.80 -11.97
CA PHE A 27 12.48 -24.36 -13.37
C PHE A 27 13.56 -23.32 -13.65
N ASP A 28 13.90 -22.49 -12.68
CA ASP A 28 14.92 -21.44 -12.83
C ASP A 28 16.30 -22.07 -13.00
N GLN A 29 16.62 -23.08 -12.19
CA GLN A 29 17.85 -23.88 -12.34
C GLN A 29 17.87 -24.67 -13.64
N TRP A 30 16.73 -25.24 -14.04
CA TRP A 30 16.63 -25.97 -15.31
C TRP A 30 16.89 -25.06 -16.51
N LEU A 31 16.36 -23.83 -16.50
CA LEU A 31 16.56 -22.85 -17.57
C LEU A 31 18.05 -22.46 -17.69
N LEU A 32 18.73 -22.24 -16.56
CA LEU A 32 20.17 -21.95 -16.53
C LEU A 32 21.02 -23.14 -17.04
N ALA A 33 20.65 -24.36 -16.66
CA ALA A 33 21.30 -25.55 -17.17
C ALA A 33 21.09 -25.70 -18.69
N ALA A 34 19.86 -25.47 -19.18
CA ALA A 34 19.52 -25.54 -20.59
C ALA A 34 20.30 -24.53 -21.46
N ASP A 35 20.54 -23.33 -20.93
CA ASP A 35 21.40 -22.34 -21.58
C ASP A 35 22.85 -22.80 -21.68
N ASN A 36 23.36 -23.58 -20.71
CA ASN A 36 24.71 -24.15 -20.76
C ASN A 36 24.85 -25.32 -21.75
N PHE A 37 23.75 -25.99 -22.13
CA PHE A 37 23.72 -27.00 -23.20
C PHE A 37 23.56 -26.39 -24.60
N SER A 38 23.46 -25.05 -24.68
CA SER A 38 23.51 -24.29 -25.92
C SER A 38 24.95 -24.17 -26.43
N PRO A 39 25.29 -24.61 -27.66
CA PRO A 39 26.56 -24.21 -28.24
C PRO A 39 26.58 -22.69 -28.39
N LYS A 40 27.41 -22.01 -27.57
CA LYS A 40 27.69 -20.58 -27.74
C LYS A 40 28.32 -20.40 -29.11
N PRO A 41 27.76 -19.56 -30.01
CA PRO A 41 28.44 -19.28 -31.27
C PRO A 41 29.81 -18.69 -30.95
N ALA A 42 30.85 -19.24 -31.55
CA ALA A 42 32.20 -18.69 -31.45
C ALA A 42 32.17 -17.22 -31.91
N PRO A 43 32.96 -16.31 -31.30
CA PRO A 43 33.02 -14.93 -31.73
C PRO A 43 33.65 -14.86 -33.13
N ALA A 44 32.80 -14.85 -34.16
CA ALA A 44 33.22 -14.48 -35.51
C ALA A 44 33.29 -12.95 -35.57
N SER A 45 34.48 -12.44 -35.81
CA SER A 45 34.76 -11.03 -36.02
C SER A 45 33.88 -10.45 -37.14
N GLY A 46 33.06 -9.46 -36.79
CA GLY A 46 32.49 -8.52 -37.76
C GLY A 46 31.10 -8.79 -38.33
N GLN A 47 30.32 -9.74 -37.80
CA GLN A 47 28.90 -9.87 -38.13
C GLN A 47 28.05 -9.85 -36.87
N THR A 48 27.01 -9.02 -36.85
CA THR A 48 25.99 -9.00 -35.80
C THR A 48 25.50 -10.42 -35.57
N ALA A 49 25.77 -10.95 -34.37
CA ALA A 49 25.28 -12.25 -33.95
C ALA A 49 23.76 -12.22 -34.00
N ALA A 50 23.19 -12.78 -35.06
CA ALA A 50 21.80 -13.20 -35.05
C ALA A 50 21.66 -14.14 -33.85
N LYS A 51 20.75 -13.80 -32.92
CA LYS A 51 20.34 -14.73 -31.87
C LYS A 51 20.01 -16.05 -32.57
N SER A 52 20.58 -17.12 -32.03
CA SER A 52 20.52 -18.45 -32.64
C SER A 52 19.05 -18.79 -32.90
N GLY A 53 18.72 -18.89 -34.20
CA GLY A 53 17.38 -19.21 -34.65
C GLY A 53 16.83 -20.42 -33.91
N GLY A 54 15.54 -20.30 -33.54
CA GLY A 54 14.83 -21.25 -32.69
C GLY A 54 15.25 -22.69 -32.97
N ARG A 55 15.93 -23.29 -32.00
CA ARG A 55 16.23 -24.73 -32.02
C ARG A 55 14.92 -25.45 -32.21
N ASP A 56 14.83 -26.25 -33.26
CA ASP A 56 13.76 -27.22 -33.39
C ASP A 56 13.89 -28.22 -32.24
N SER A 57 13.28 -27.89 -31.11
CA SER A 57 13.16 -28.80 -29.99
C SER A 57 12.45 -30.04 -30.50
N LEU A 58 13.10 -31.19 -30.39
CA LEU A 58 12.55 -32.50 -30.71
C LEU A 58 11.32 -32.83 -29.84
N ILE A 59 11.12 -32.10 -28.74
CA ILE A 59 9.99 -32.29 -27.83
C ILE A 59 8.71 -31.77 -28.50
N ALA A 60 7.82 -32.70 -28.82
CA ALA A 60 6.49 -32.43 -29.36
C ALA A 60 5.45 -32.15 -28.25
N GLY A 61 5.65 -32.69 -27.05
CA GLY A 61 4.74 -32.46 -25.93
C GLY A 61 5.22 -33.08 -24.62
N PHE A 62 4.48 -32.77 -23.56
CA PHE A 62 4.73 -33.31 -22.23
C PHE A 62 3.46 -33.39 -21.37
N ASP A 63 3.46 -34.33 -20.42
CA ASP A 63 2.42 -34.53 -19.40
C ASP A 63 3.09 -34.85 -18.06
N LEU A 64 3.17 -33.87 -17.17
CA LEU A 64 3.94 -33.95 -15.95
C LEU A 64 3.09 -33.63 -14.72
N SER A 65 3.22 -34.45 -13.68
CA SER A 65 2.72 -34.16 -12.33
C SER A 65 3.90 -33.82 -11.43
N ILE A 66 3.87 -32.66 -10.77
CA ILE A 66 4.98 -32.12 -9.99
C ILE A 66 4.47 -31.71 -8.60
N ASP A 67 4.95 -32.36 -7.54
CA ASP A 67 4.46 -32.05 -6.18
C ASP A 67 4.83 -30.61 -5.78
N ARG A 68 6.05 -30.18 -6.13
CA ARG A 68 6.53 -28.81 -5.90
C ARG A 68 7.34 -28.30 -7.10
N LEU A 69 6.86 -27.23 -7.71
CA LEU A 69 7.55 -26.48 -8.76
C LEU A 69 8.01 -25.13 -8.20
N VAL A 70 9.26 -24.73 -8.45
CA VAL A 70 9.70 -23.35 -8.26
C VAL A 70 9.94 -22.76 -9.65
N ALA A 71 9.24 -21.67 -9.97
CA ALA A 71 9.42 -20.94 -11.22
C ALA A 71 9.40 -19.43 -10.95
N TYR A 72 10.38 -18.71 -11.48
CA TYR A 72 10.62 -17.29 -11.24
C TYR A 72 10.65 -16.95 -9.76
N THR A 73 11.36 -17.75 -8.96
CA THR A 73 11.45 -17.68 -7.48
C THR A 73 10.12 -17.90 -6.74
N ARG A 74 9.04 -18.29 -7.43
CA ARG A 74 7.72 -18.55 -6.85
C ARG A 74 7.43 -20.04 -6.73
N PRO A 75 6.92 -20.50 -5.58
CA PRO A 75 6.51 -21.89 -5.40
C PRO A 75 5.11 -22.11 -5.99
N PHE A 76 4.93 -23.28 -6.60
CA PHE A 76 3.66 -23.83 -7.04
C PHE A 76 3.56 -25.26 -6.53
N THR A 77 2.40 -25.65 -6.04
CA THR A 77 2.19 -26.95 -5.39
C THR A 77 1.16 -27.79 -6.14
N GLU A 78 1.42 -29.10 -6.20
CA GLU A 78 0.55 -30.08 -6.87
C GLU A 78 0.27 -29.71 -8.34
N VAL A 79 1.33 -29.36 -9.08
CA VAL A 79 1.26 -28.87 -10.45
C VAL A 79 1.07 -30.03 -11.42
N ASN A 80 -0.06 -30.07 -12.10
CA ASN A 80 -0.27 -30.91 -13.27
C ASN A 80 -0.17 -30.03 -14.52
N ILE A 81 0.81 -30.32 -15.37
CA ILE A 81 1.07 -29.54 -16.59
C ILE A 81 1.10 -30.44 -17.81
N ARG A 82 0.27 -30.11 -18.79
CA ARG A 82 0.20 -30.76 -20.09
C ARG A 82 0.53 -29.75 -21.18
N GLY A 83 1.58 -29.99 -21.95
CA GLY A 83 2.02 -29.10 -23.01
C GLY A 83 2.10 -29.82 -24.35
N ARG A 84 1.77 -29.12 -25.44
CA ARG A 84 2.01 -29.61 -26.81
C ARG A 84 2.44 -28.47 -27.72
N LYS A 85 3.35 -28.77 -28.65
CA LYS A 85 3.75 -27.87 -29.74
C LYS A 85 2.79 -28.06 -30.91
N THR A 86 2.28 -26.97 -31.48
CA THR A 86 1.49 -27.01 -32.71
C THR A 86 2.34 -27.47 -33.91
N THR A 87 1.70 -28.09 -34.89
CA THR A 87 2.34 -28.60 -36.12
C THR A 87 2.69 -27.49 -37.12
N ASP A 88 2.28 -26.24 -36.87
CA ASP A 88 2.69 -25.08 -37.67
C ASP A 88 4.20 -24.81 -37.49
N ARG A 89 4.99 -25.27 -38.47
CA ARG A 89 6.44 -25.07 -38.51
C ARG A 89 6.84 -23.62 -38.74
N ALA A 90 5.99 -22.79 -39.35
CA ALA A 90 6.28 -21.38 -39.57
C ALA A 90 6.07 -20.55 -38.29
N ASN A 91 5.11 -20.93 -37.45
CA ASN A 91 4.82 -20.27 -36.18
C ASN A 91 4.66 -21.28 -35.02
N PRO A 92 5.76 -21.88 -34.55
CA PRO A 92 5.69 -22.85 -33.45
C PRO A 92 5.11 -22.19 -32.20
N THR A 93 3.95 -22.69 -31.80
CA THR A 93 3.19 -22.27 -30.62
C THR A 93 3.09 -23.44 -29.65
N TRP A 94 3.44 -23.19 -28.40
CA TRP A 94 3.18 -24.11 -27.30
C TRP A 94 1.80 -23.81 -26.73
N ALA A 95 0.97 -24.83 -26.61
CA ALA A 95 -0.28 -24.78 -25.86
C ALA A 95 -0.11 -25.62 -24.59
N LEU A 96 -0.38 -25.04 -23.43
CA LEU A 96 -0.24 -25.68 -22.14
C LEU A 96 -1.56 -25.60 -21.36
N LEU A 97 -1.87 -26.67 -20.63
CA LEU A 97 -2.91 -26.73 -19.61
C LEU A 97 -2.22 -26.93 -18.28
N VAL A 98 -2.47 -26.02 -17.33
CA VAL A 98 -1.89 -26.04 -16.00
C VAL A 98 -3.02 -26.15 -14.98
N ALA A 99 -2.88 -27.06 -14.03
CA ALA A 99 -3.74 -27.15 -12.87
C ALA A 99 -2.87 -27.33 -11.61
N SER A 100 -2.91 -26.34 -10.72
CA SER A 100 -2.29 -26.34 -9.40
C SER A 100 -3.19 -25.62 -8.40
N LYS A 101 -2.76 -25.55 -7.13
CA LYS A 101 -3.46 -24.73 -6.13
C LYS A 101 -3.43 -23.25 -6.47
N GLU A 102 -2.30 -22.77 -6.99
CA GLU A 102 -2.04 -21.36 -7.27
C GLU A 102 -2.47 -20.94 -8.68
N VAL A 103 -2.43 -21.84 -9.67
CA VAL A 103 -2.72 -21.50 -11.07
C VAL A 103 -3.58 -22.58 -11.71
N GLU A 104 -4.68 -22.17 -12.32
CA GLU A 104 -5.52 -23.08 -13.12
C GLU A 104 -5.95 -22.41 -14.42
N GLY A 105 -5.61 -22.99 -15.56
CA GLY A 105 -6.02 -22.48 -16.86
C GLY A 105 -5.17 -22.95 -18.04
N ASP A 106 -5.37 -22.27 -19.17
CA ASP A 106 -4.61 -22.49 -20.39
C ASP A 106 -3.58 -21.38 -20.64
N PHE A 107 -2.45 -21.78 -21.20
CA PHE A 107 -1.36 -20.91 -21.60
C PHE A 107 -1.01 -21.17 -23.06
N THR A 108 -0.67 -20.12 -23.78
CA THR A 108 -0.08 -20.22 -25.12
C THR A 108 1.19 -19.38 -25.19
N TRP A 109 2.27 -20.00 -25.66
CA TRP A 109 3.56 -19.34 -25.85
C TRP A 109 3.97 -19.39 -27.32
N ARG A 110 4.22 -18.21 -27.90
CA ARG A 110 4.68 -18.05 -29.28
C ARG A 110 6.09 -17.47 -29.25
N SER A 111 7.11 -18.31 -29.41
CA SER A 111 8.51 -17.89 -29.28
C SER A 111 8.97 -16.91 -30.37
N ALA A 112 8.51 -17.08 -31.61
CA ALA A 112 8.92 -16.24 -32.74
C ALA A 112 8.26 -14.84 -32.77
N ALA A 113 7.28 -14.58 -31.90
CA ALA A 113 6.56 -13.31 -31.90
C ALA A 113 7.45 -12.13 -31.44
N PHE A 114 7.13 -10.91 -31.88
CA PHE A 114 7.79 -9.67 -31.45
C PHE A 114 9.33 -9.70 -31.58
N ASN A 115 9.84 -10.08 -32.77
CA ASN A 115 11.28 -10.22 -33.04
C ASN A 115 11.96 -11.18 -32.04
N GLU A 116 11.39 -12.38 -31.88
CA GLU A 116 11.90 -13.44 -30.99
C GLU A 116 11.86 -13.12 -29.48
N ARG A 117 11.22 -12.02 -29.07
CA ARG A 117 10.92 -11.76 -27.64
C ARG A 117 9.78 -12.61 -27.10
N GLY A 118 8.96 -13.12 -28.01
CA GLY A 118 7.85 -14.00 -27.76
C GLY A 118 6.59 -13.34 -27.22
N ALA A 119 5.52 -14.12 -27.17
CA ALA A 119 4.21 -13.70 -26.67
C ALA A 119 3.57 -14.80 -25.82
N VAL A 120 3.17 -14.44 -24.61
CA VAL A 120 2.39 -15.27 -23.68
C VAL A 120 0.95 -14.81 -23.73
N ARG A 121 0.03 -15.75 -23.96
CA ARG A 121 -1.38 -15.59 -23.62
C ARG A 121 -1.74 -16.57 -22.51
N ALA A 122 -2.49 -16.10 -21.53
CA ALA A 122 -3.00 -16.92 -20.44
C ALA A 122 -4.48 -16.63 -20.20
N ARG A 123 -5.28 -17.68 -20.05
CA ARG A 123 -6.69 -17.62 -19.67
C ARG A 123 -6.87 -18.51 -18.46
N LEU A 124 -6.98 -17.87 -17.31
CA LEU A 124 -6.88 -18.49 -16.00
C LEU A 124 -8.24 -18.41 -15.32
N LYS A 125 -8.68 -19.54 -14.76
CA LYS A 125 -9.78 -19.54 -13.80
C LYS A 125 -9.30 -18.99 -12.47
N ARG A 126 -8.09 -19.39 -12.06
CA ARG A 126 -7.48 -19.00 -10.78
C ARG A 126 -6.03 -18.62 -10.98
N PHE A 127 -5.64 -17.53 -10.33
CA PHE A 127 -4.26 -17.06 -10.24
C PHE A 127 -3.99 -16.48 -8.85
N THR A 128 -3.15 -17.17 -8.08
CA THR A 128 -2.71 -16.76 -6.76
C THR A 128 -1.23 -16.40 -6.80
N LEU A 129 -0.90 -15.18 -6.43
CA LEU A 129 0.47 -14.69 -6.33
C LEU A 129 0.82 -14.45 -4.85
N ALA A 130 1.63 -15.35 -4.29
CA ALA A 130 2.13 -15.28 -2.91
C ALA A 130 3.33 -14.33 -2.78
N ASP A 131 3.52 -13.76 -1.59
CA ASP A 131 4.53 -12.72 -1.35
C ASP A 131 5.95 -13.28 -1.22
N ASP A 132 6.12 -14.50 -0.73
CA ASP A 132 7.43 -15.04 -0.37
C ASP A 132 8.17 -15.60 -1.60
N PRO A 133 9.21 -14.91 -2.13
CA PRO A 133 10.14 -15.58 -3.00
C PRO A 133 10.83 -16.66 -2.16
N VAL A 134 10.80 -17.90 -2.61
CA VAL A 134 11.56 -18.95 -1.92
C VAL A 134 13.03 -18.64 -2.14
N ALA A 135 13.79 -18.49 -1.05
CA ALA A 135 15.24 -18.39 -1.12
C ALA A 135 15.79 -19.69 -1.75
N VAL A 136 16.08 -19.65 -3.04
CA VAL A 136 16.73 -20.74 -3.76
C VAL A 136 18.20 -20.79 -3.35
N SER A 137 18.71 -21.97 -3.00
CA SER A 137 20.04 -22.19 -2.40
C SER A 137 21.24 -21.88 -3.30
N ASN A 138 21.03 -21.23 -4.44
CA ASN A 138 22.04 -20.62 -5.30
C ASN A 138 21.32 -19.58 -6.15
N THR A 139 21.01 -18.42 -5.56
CA THR A 139 20.49 -17.27 -6.31
C THR A 139 21.50 -16.96 -7.42
N PRO A 140 21.09 -16.97 -8.70
CA PRO A 140 21.96 -16.55 -9.79
C PRO A 140 22.53 -15.17 -9.46
N LYS A 141 23.81 -14.94 -9.78
CA LYS A 141 24.43 -13.63 -9.56
C LYS A 141 23.53 -12.58 -10.23
N ALA A 142 23.25 -11.46 -9.58
CA ALA A 142 22.32 -10.43 -10.08
C ALA A 142 22.58 -10.02 -11.54
N THR A 143 23.82 -10.20 -12.03
CA THR A 143 24.24 -9.98 -13.41
C THR A 143 23.65 -10.97 -14.43
N GLU A 144 23.34 -12.22 -14.08
CA GLU A 144 22.78 -13.24 -15.01
C GLU A 144 21.25 -13.15 -15.11
N LEU A 145 20.56 -12.91 -13.99
CA LEU A 145 19.13 -12.54 -13.98
C LEU A 145 18.89 -11.26 -14.79
N ALA A 146 19.77 -10.28 -14.66
CA ALA A 146 19.73 -9.03 -15.43
C ALA A 146 19.97 -9.19 -16.95
N VAL A 147 20.41 -10.37 -17.43
CA VAL A 147 20.54 -10.68 -18.87
C VAL A 147 19.29 -11.39 -19.42
N ALA A 148 18.63 -12.25 -18.62
CA ALA A 148 17.36 -12.89 -18.96
C ALA A 148 16.15 -11.94 -18.82
N GLU A 149 16.20 -10.97 -17.90
CA GLU A 149 15.20 -9.90 -17.72
C GLU A 149 15.16 -8.89 -18.89
N GLN A 150 16.06 -9.00 -19.88
CA GLN A 150 16.26 -7.97 -20.91
C GLN A 150 15.23 -7.96 -22.04
N ASP A 151 14.44 -9.02 -22.23
CA ASP A 151 13.47 -9.15 -23.31
C ASP A 151 12.12 -9.66 -22.79
N LEU A 152 11.41 -8.79 -22.05
CA LEU A 152 10.06 -9.11 -21.58
C LEU A 152 9.12 -9.40 -22.77
N PRO A 153 8.37 -10.52 -22.76
CA PRO A 153 7.49 -10.87 -23.86
C PRO A 153 6.25 -9.98 -23.89
N ALA A 154 5.48 -10.08 -24.96
CA ALA A 154 4.10 -9.60 -24.93
C ALA A 154 3.28 -10.49 -23.98
N LEU A 155 2.44 -9.88 -23.15
CA LEU A 155 1.55 -10.55 -22.21
C LEU A 155 0.10 -10.22 -22.54
N ASP A 156 -0.74 -11.25 -22.58
CA ASP A 156 -2.19 -11.18 -22.69
C ASP A 156 -2.78 -12.15 -21.66
N ILE A 157 -2.98 -11.68 -20.43
CA ILE A 157 -3.37 -12.50 -19.28
C ILE A 157 -4.76 -12.08 -18.82
N VAL A 158 -5.67 -13.04 -18.68
CA VAL A 158 -6.96 -12.84 -18.00
C VAL A 158 -7.07 -13.90 -16.92
N ALA A 159 -7.37 -13.50 -15.69
CA ALA A 159 -7.69 -14.40 -14.59
C ALA A 159 -9.05 -14.05 -13.99
N ASP A 160 -9.97 -15.02 -13.92
CA ASP A 160 -11.31 -14.82 -13.36
C ASP A 160 -11.26 -14.64 -11.84
N GLU A 161 -10.40 -15.39 -11.15
CA GLU A 161 -10.09 -15.26 -9.74
C GLU A 161 -8.61 -14.93 -9.54
N PHE A 162 -8.33 -13.69 -9.14
CA PHE A 162 -7.01 -13.21 -8.80
C PHE A 162 -6.88 -12.97 -7.29
N THR A 163 -5.88 -13.60 -6.70
CA THR A 163 -5.52 -13.46 -5.30
C THR A 163 -4.07 -12.98 -5.19
N PHE A 164 -3.83 -11.93 -4.42
CA PHE A 164 -2.50 -11.39 -4.19
C PHE A 164 -2.25 -11.26 -2.69
N LYS A 165 -1.16 -11.86 -2.18
CA LYS A 165 -0.84 -11.87 -0.74
C LYS A 165 -2.03 -12.30 0.14
N ASP A 166 -2.65 -13.42 -0.22
CA ASP A 166 -3.85 -13.99 0.43
C ASP A 166 -5.11 -13.11 0.39
N ARG A 167 -5.12 -12.07 -0.46
CA ARG A 167 -6.26 -11.17 -0.63
C ARG A 167 -6.91 -11.41 -1.98
N TRP A 168 -8.16 -11.82 -1.97
CA TRP A 168 -8.95 -11.90 -3.19
C TRP A 168 -9.21 -10.50 -3.74
N LEU A 169 -8.77 -10.25 -4.97
CA LEU A 169 -8.88 -8.96 -5.63
C LEU A 169 -9.93 -8.96 -6.77
N GLY A 170 -10.43 -10.12 -7.17
CA GLY A 170 -11.44 -10.29 -8.21
C GLY A 170 -10.83 -10.70 -9.54
N LYS A 171 -11.29 -10.12 -10.65
CA LYS A 171 -10.82 -10.42 -12.01
C LYS A 171 -9.59 -9.58 -12.35
N LEU A 172 -8.59 -10.21 -12.97
CA LEU A 172 -7.38 -9.57 -13.51
C LEU A 172 -7.42 -9.60 -15.05
N GLU A 173 -7.11 -8.48 -15.69
CA GLU A 173 -6.87 -8.38 -17.13
C GLU A 173 -5.58 -7.59 -17.36
N LEU A 174 -4.56 -8.21 -17.95
CA LEU A 174 -3.27 -7.59 -18.25
C LEU A 174 -2.97 -7.73 -19.74
N LYS A 175 -2.67 -6.61 -20.38
CA LYS A 175 -2.13 -6.54 -21.72
C LYS A 175 -0.86 -5.68 -21.72
N ALA A 176 0.25 -6.29 -22.13
CA ALA A 176 1.53 -5.60 -22.21
C ALA A 176 2.30 -6.02 -23.46
N THR A 177 3.06 -5.11 -24.04
CA THR A 177 3.80 -5.34 -25.28
C THR A 177 5.21 -4.76 -25.21
N PRO A 178 6.21 -5.45 -25.78
CA PRO A 178 7.51 -4.87 -26.02
C PRO A 178 7.39 -3.76 -27.08
N GLN A 179 7.98 -2.58 -26.80
CA GLN A 179 7.99 -1.43 -27.70
C GLN A 179 9.42 -0.90 -27.84
N ALA A 180 10.12 -1.29 -28.92
CA ALA A 180 11.54 -0.99 -29.13
C ALA A 180 12.40 -1.43 -27.93
N ALA A 181 13.02 -0.51 -27.19
CA ALA A 181 13.79 -0.83 -25.98
C ALA A 181 12.96 -0.85 -24.68
N ASN A 182 11.68 -0.47 -24.76
CA ASN A 182 10.78 -0.34 -23.62
C ASN A 182 9.81 -1.52 -23.54
N TRP A 183 9.15 -1.64 -22.41
CA TRP A 183 8.03 -2.56 -22.22
C TRP A 183 6.82 -1.78 -21.72
N ARG A 184 5.73 -1.80 -22.48
CA ARG A 184 4.55 -1.00 -22.23
C ARG A 184 3.43 -1.87 -21.69
N ILE A 185 2.90 -1.49 -20.54
CA ILE A 185 1.63 -1.99 -20.03
C ILE A 185 0.55 -1.16 -20.71
N GLU A 186 -0.12 -1.76 -21.69
CA GLU A 186 -1.22 -1.10 -22.40
C GLU A 186 -2.45 -1.01 -21.50
N GLN A 187 -2.67 -2.03 -20.68
CA GLN A 187 -3.80 -2.12 -19.78
C GLN A 187 -3.50 -3.13 -18.67
N LEU A 188 -3.80 -2.74 -17.44
CA LEU A 188 -3.89 -3.64 -16.30
C LEU A 188 -5.16 -3.26 -15.53
N VAL A 189 -6.15 -4.14 -15.55
CA VAL A 189 -7.43 -3.94 -14.85
C VAL A 189 -7.58 -5.01 -13.79
N ILE A 190 -7.90 -4.57 -12.57
CA ILE A 190 -8.30 -5.44 -11.46
C ILE A 190 -9.68 -4.98 -11.02
N SER A 191 -10.66 -5.88 -10.99
CA SER A 191 -12.03 -5.49 -10.65
C SER A 191 -12.77 -6.56 -9.85
N ASN A 192 -13.58 -6.09 -8.91
CA ASN A 192 -14.46 -6.90 -8.08
C ASN A 192 -15.80 -6.16 -7.86
N GLY A 193 -16.66 -6.68 -6.97
CA GLY A 193 -17.99 -6.10 -6.73
C GLY A 193 -17.98 -4.68 -6.14
N HIS A 194 -16.87 -4.23 -5.55
CA HIS A 194 -16.80 -2.97 -4.81
C HIS A 194 -15.73 -1.99 -5.31
N ALA A 195 -14.80 -2.42 -6.16
CA ALA A 195 -13.77 -1.57 -6.74
C ALA A 195 -13.34 -2.00 -8.15
N ARG A 196 -12.91 -1.02 -8.93
CA ARG A 196 -12.25 -1.18 -10.23
C ARG A 196 -10.98 -0.35 -10.24
N THR A 197 -9.86 -1.02 -10.45
CA THR A 197 -8.54 -0.43 -10.60
C THR A 197 -8.11 -0.58 -12.04
N GLU A 198 -7.77 0.52 -12.69
CA GLU A 198 -7.21 0.59 -14.03
C GLU A 198 -5.80 1.18 -13.95
N MET A 199 -4.87 0.57 -14.68
CA MET A 199 -3.48 0.96 -14.70
C MET A 199 -2.92 0.85 -16.12
N ASP A 200 -2.04 1.78 -16.46
CA ASP A 200 -1.20 1.74 -17.65
C ASP A 200 0.22 2.14 -17.25
N GLY A 201 1.20 1.82 -18.08
CA GLY A 201 2.56 2.15 -17.71
C GLY A 201 3.61 1.83 -18.75
N LEU A 202 4.81 2.29 -18.45
CA LEU A 202 5.98 2.13 -19.27
C LEU A 202 7.17 1.81 -18.39
N TRP A 203 7.78 0.67 -18.66
CA TRP A 203 9.12 0.36 -18.19
C TRP A 203 10.11 0.80 -19.26
N GLN A 204 11.01 1.72 -18.89
CA GLN A 204 12.03 2.29 -19.75
C GLN A 204 13.42 1.91 -19.24
N ARG A 205 14.30 1.60 -20.19
CA ARG A 205 15.73 1.43 -19.92
C ARG A 205 16.45 2.77 -20.12
N TYR A 206 17.32 3.12 -19.19
CA TYR A 206 18.26 4.23 -19.29
C TYR A 206 19.70 3.70 -19.31
N GLY A 207 20.48 4.14 -20.30
CA GLY A 207 21.85 3.69 -20.56
C GLY A 207 21.97 2.94 -21.89
N ASP A 208 23.19 2.89 -22.44
CA ASP A 208 23.48 2.19 -23.70
C ASP A 208 23.37 0.67 -23.49
N PRO A 209 22.43 -0.02 -24.16
CA PRO A 209 22.25 -1.48 -24.03
C PRO A 209 23.42 -2.30 -24.60
N PHE A 210 24.31 -1.68 -25.38
CA PHE A 210 25.51 -2.30 -25.94
C PHE A 210 26.79 -1.89 -25.21
N ALA A 211 26.70 -0.99 -24.22
CA ALA A 211 27.84 -0.64 -23.41
C ALA A 211 28.29 -1.86 -22.60
N PRO A 212 29.61 -2.16 -22.56
CA PRO A 212 30.11 -3.29 -21.80
C PRO A 212 29.72 -3.12 -20.31
N PRO A 213 29.41 -4.23 -19.60
CA PRO A 213 28.93 -4.24 -18.21
C PRO A 213 29.86 -3.60 -17.15
N ARG A 214 30.96 -2.98 -17.58
CA ARG A 214 31.80 -2.09 -16.77
C ARG A 214 31.16 -0.72 -16.51
N ALA A 215 30.12 -0.34 -17.24
CA ALA A 215 29.42 0.93 -17.06
C ALA A 215 28.24 0.84 -16.04
N GLY A 216 28.49 0.32 -14.84
CA GLY A 216 27.50 0.31 -13.75
C GLY A 216 26.21 -0.49 -14.03
N PRO A 217 25.27 -0.54 -13.07
CA PRO A 217 23.98 -1.20 -13.27
C PRO A 217 23.16 -0.46 -14.32
N VAL A 218 22.53 -1.21 -15.23
CA VAL A 218 21.53 -0.68 -16.16
C VAL A 218 20.42 -0.03 -15.34
N LYS A 219 20.26 1.29 -15.46
CA LYS A 219 19.21 2.01 -14.76
C LYS A 219 17.92 1.80 -15.54
N SER A 220 16.86 1.39 -14.88
CA SER A 220 15.52 1.37 -15.49
C SER A 220 14.57 2.21 -14.65
N LEU A 221 13.52 2.69 -15.27
CA LEU A 221 12.45 3.44 -14.61
C LEU A 221 11.12 2.86 -15.05
N THR A 222 10.30 2.52 -14.07
CA THR A 222 8.90 2.22 -14.29
C THR A 222 8.09 3.48 -14.01
N THR A 223 7.21 3.85 -14.94
CA THR A 223 6.17 4.87 -14.73
C THR A 223 4.82 4.21 -14.90
N MET A 224 3.90 4.43 -13.96
CA MET A 224 2.54 3.91 -14.02
C MET A 224 1.51 5.00 -13.76
N SER A 225 0.48 5.06 -14.58
CA SER A 225 -0.75 5.76 -14.24
C SER A 225 -1.69 4.78 -13.54
N ILE A 226 -2.40 5.24 -12.52
CA ILE A 226 -3.36 4.44 -11.77
C ILE A 226 -4.66 5.24 -11.62
N LYS A 227 -5.78 4.55 -11.78
CA LYS A 227 -7.11 5.03 -11.45
C LYS A 227 -7.85 3.94 -10.68
N VAL A 228 -8.39 4.28 -9.53
CA VAL A 228 -9.21 3.41 -8.68
C VAL A 228 -10.55 4.09 -8.50
N ASP A 229 -11.63 3.37 -8.78
CA ASP A 229 -12.99 3.78 -8.47
C ASP A 229 -13.62 2.71 -7.56
N SER A 230 -14.24 3.14 -6.47
CA SER A 230 -14.92 2.24 -5.53
C SER A 230 -16.31 2.76 -5.17
N ASN A 231 -17.28 1.86 -5.25
CA ASN A 231 -18.66 2.14 -4.84
C ASN A 231 -18.91 1.81 -3.34
N ASN A 232 -17.94 1.18 -2.68
CA ASN A 232 -18.01 0.75 -1.29
C ASN A 232 -16.58 0.71 -0.70
N LEU A 233 -16.21 1.82 -0.06
CA LEU A 233 -14.90 1.99 0.56
C LEU A 233 -14.69 1.06 1.75
N ASN A 234 -15.73 0.75 2.52
CA ASN A 234 -15.65 -0.24 3.60
C ASN A 234 -15.17 -1.60 3.06
N ALA A 235 -15.83 -2.13 2.03
CA ALA A 235 -15.44 -3.40 1.42
C ALA A 235 -14.03 -3.34 0.80
N LEU A 236 -13.65 -2.22 0.19
CA LEU A 236 -12.31 -2.01 -0.33
C LEU A 236 -11.27 -2.07 0.80
N PHE A 237 -11.45 -1.30 1.88
CA PHE A 237 -10.51 -1.26 3.00
C PHE A 237 -10.46 -2.60 3.75
N ALA A 238 -11.57 -3.33 3.82
CA ALA A 238 -11.63 -4.67 4.39
C ALA A 238 -10.68 -5.66 3.70
N GLN A 239 -10.50 -5.58 2.37
CA GLN A 239 -9.54 -6.41 1.64
C GLN A 239 -8.10 -6.21 2.10
N PHE A 240 -7.78 -5.06 2.68
CA PHE A 240 -6.44 -4.72 3.17
C PHE A 240 -6.33 -4.82 4.70
N GLY A 241 -7.37 -5.30 5.39
CA GLY A 241 -7.40 -5.46 6.85
C GLY A 241 -7.87 -4.21 7.62
N TYR A 242 -8.46 -3.23 6.93
CA TYR A 242 -8.86 -1.94 7.51
C TYR A 242 -10.39 -1.69 7.47
N GLY A 243 -11.20 -2.73 7.23
CA GLY A 243 -12.65 -2.60 7.07
C GLY A 243 -13.36 -2.01 8.30
N ASP A 244 -12.84 -2.28 9.49
CA ASP A 244 -13.42 -1.75 10.74
C ASP A 244 -13.12 -0.26 10.97
N GLN A 245 -12.28 0.37 10.14
CA GLN A 245 -11.92 1.78 10.27
C GLN A 245 -12.86 2.71 9.51
N ILE A 246 -13.64 2.20 8.57
CA ILE A 246 -14.54 3.01 7.73
C ILE A 246 -15.88 2.30 7.49
N ARG A 247 -16.99 3.02 7.66
CA ARG A 247 -18.33 2.56 7.32
C ARG A 247 -18.83 3.25 6.06
N GLY A 248 -19.40 2.45 5.15
CA GLY A 248 -19.95 2.94 3.89
C GLY A 248 -18.89 3.64 3.03
N GLY A 249 -19.31 4.71 2.37
CA GLY A 249 -18.44 5.52 1.53
C GLY A 249 -18.28 5.00 0.11
N ARG A 250 -18.10 5.92 -0.82
CA ARG A 250 -17.61 5.66 -2.19
C ARG A 250 -16.49 6.64 -2.49
N GLY A 251 -15.61 6.35 -3.43
CA GLY A 251 -14.50 7.25 -3.71
C GLY A 251 -13.60 6.75 -4.81
N GLY A 252 -12.55 7.52 -5.05
CA GLY A 252 -11.56 7.18 -6.04
C GLY A 252 -10.18 7.74 -5.72
N LEU A 253 -9.22 7.23 -6.47
CA LEU A 253 -7.85 7.67 -6.48
C LEU A 253 -7.38 7.72 -7.92
N GLU A 254 -6.75 8.80 -8.35
CA GLU A 254 -6.12 8.86 -9.67
C GLU A 254 -4.74 9.50 -9.57
N GLY A 255 -3.77 8.99 -10.31
CA GLY A 255 -2.43 9.56 -10.25
C GLY A 255 -1.41 8.88 -11.14
N ARG A 256 -0.19 9.38 -11.03
CA ARG A 256 0.98 8.82 -11.70
C ARG A 256 2.11 8.62 -10.71
N LEU A 257 2.67 7.42 -10.75
CA LEU A 257 3.75 6.97 -9.89
C LEU A 257 4.95 6.54 -10.74
N SER A 258 6.13 6.62 -10.16
CA SER A 258 7.37 6.22 -10.79
C SER A 258 8.35 5.68 -9.76
N TRP A 259 9.11 4.66 -10.13
CA TRP A 259 10.17 4.09 -9.30
C TRP A 259 11.29 3.51 -10.19
N PRO A 260 12.54 3.49 -9.69
CA PRO A 260 13.64 2.84 -10.39
C PRO A 260 13.46 1.31 -10.35
N GLY A 261 13.82 0.64 -11.46
CA GLY A 261 13.75 -0.80 -11.57
C GLY A 261 12.55 -1.31 -12.38
N HIS A 262 12.37 -2.63 -12.34
CA HIS A 262 11.29 -3.35 -13.02
C HIS A 262 9.93 -3.16 -12.34
N VAL A 263 8.86 -3.52 -13.05
CA VAL A 263 7.47 -3.39 -12.59
C VAL A 263 7.21 -4.16 -11.29
N TYR A 264 7.87 -5.29 -11.08
CA TYR A 264 7.76 -6.09 -9.84
C TYR A 264 8.69 -5.63 -8.71
N GLN A 265 9.62 -4.70 -8.96
CA GLN A 265 10.57 -4.17 -7.97
C GLN A 265 10.00 -2.95 -7.22
N PHE A 266 8.68 -2.91 -7.03
CA PHE A 266 8.01 -1.83 -6.33
C PHE A 266 8.50 -1.75 -4.86
N GLN A 267 9.04 -0.60 -4.49
CA GLN A 267 9.49 -0.30 -3.13
C GLN A 267 9.06 1.11 -2.75
N THR A 268 8.41 1.26 -1.59
CA THR A 268 7.89 2.56 -1.13
C THR A 268 8.99 3.60 -0.94
N ALA A 269 10.21 3.19 -0.60
CA ALA A 269 11.35 4.08 -0.38
C ALA A 269 11.83 4.85 -1.62
N ASN A 270 11.58 4.34 -2.83
CA ASN A 270 12.03 4.97 -4.08
C ASN A 270 10.85 5.44 -4.94
N LEU A 271 9.68 5.59 -4.32
CA LEU A 271 8.44 5.97 -5.01
C LEU A 271 8.36 7.49 -5.15
N SER A 272 8.08 7.96 -6.35
CA SER A 272 7.87 9.37 -6.66
C SER A 272 6.65 9.55 -7.57
N GLY A 273 5.86 10.60 -7.37
CA GLY A 273 4.65 10.82 -8.16
C GLY A 273 3.67 11.81 -7.55
N ALA A 274 2.46 11.83 -8.09
CA ALA A 274 1.36 12.62 -7.57
C ALA A 274 0.04 11.91 -7.82
N PHE A 275 -0.88 12.05 -6.88
CA PHE A 275 -2.22 11.48 -6.99
C PHE A 275 -3.23 12.35 -6.26
N LYS A 276 -4.47 12.28 -6.75
CA LYS A 276 -5.64 12.88 -6.16
C LYS A 276 -6.47 11.78 -5.53
N VAL A 277 -7.08 12.10 -4.40
CA VAL A 277 -8.02 11.22 -3.73
C VAL A 277 -9.32 11.96 -3.48
N ASN A 278 -10.42 11.24 -3.64
CA ASN A 278 -11.72 11.73 -3.26
C ASN A 278 -12.54 10.62 -2.60
N ALA A 279 -13.36 10.98 -1.62
CA ALA A 279 -14.32 10.06 -1.03
C ALA A 279 -15.56 10.80 -0.58
N GLU A 280 -16.71 10.13 -0.62
CA GLU A 280 -18.00 10.74 -0.32
C GLU A 280 -18.83 9.82 0.59
N ARG A 281 -19.64 10.43 1.44
CA ARG A 281 -20.72 9.77 2.20
C ARG A 281 -20.25 8.53 2.97
N GLY A 282 -19.19 8.69 3.76
CA GLY A 282 -18.65 7.64 4.63
C GLY A 282 -18.52 8.09 6.07
N GLN A 283 -18.02 7.20 6.93
CA GLN A 283 -17.78 7.48 8.33
C GLN A 283 -16.52 6.78 8.81
N PHE A 284 -15.55 7.52 9.32
CA PHE A 284 -14.42 6.94 10.05
C PHE A 284 -14.92 6.41 11.39
N VAL A 285 -14.62 5.16 11.71
CA VAL A 285 -15.00 4.56 12.99
C VAL A 285 -13.95 4.91 14.03
N LYS A 286 -14.37 5.08 15.28
CA LYS A 286 -13.44 5.27 16.40
C LYS A 286 -12.57 4.02 16.55
N MET A 287 -11.26 4.16 16.42
CA MET A 287 -10.32 3.10 16.82
C MET A 287 -10.34 3.00 18.35
N ASP A 288 -10.61 1.81 18.89
CA ASP A 288 -10.24 1.45 20.26
C ASP A 288 -8.78 0.99 20.22
N PRO A 289 -7.81 1.76 20.76
CA PRO A 289 -6.44 1.29 20.90
C PRO A 289 -6.40 0.33 22.09
N GLY A 290 -6.99 -0.86 21.93
CA GLY A 290 -7.08 -1.91 22.93
C GLY A 290 -7.98 -1.57 24.12
N ALA A 291 -8.68 -2.57 24.63
CA ALA A 291 -9.47 -2.53 25.86
C ALA A 291 -8.61 -2.35 27.15
N ALA A 292 -7.61 -1.45 27.16
CA ALA A 292 -6.62 -1.30 28.22
C ALA A 292 -6.50 0.12 28.83
N LYS A 293 -7.47 1.02 28.63
CA LYS A 293 -7.56 2.28 29.41
C LYS A 293 -8.79 2.40 30.31
N LEU A 294 -9.53 1.31 30.51
CA LEU A 294 -10.67 1.24 31.43
C LEU A 294 -10.31 1.19 32.94
N LEU A 295 -9.14 1.69 33.35
CA LEU A 295 -8.84 1.94 34.78
C LEU A 295 -8.12 3.27 35.04
N GLY A 296 -8.35 4.28 34.19
CA GLY A 296 -8.10 5.70 34.53
C GLY A 296 -9.29 6.39 35.20
N LEU A 297 -10.25 5.61 35.71
CA LEU A 297 -11.40 6.06 36.48
C LEU A 297 -11.01 6.37 37.94
N MET A 298 -10.12 7.34 38.16
CA MET A 298 -9.94 8.00 39.46
C MET A 298 -9.34 9.40 39.25
N SER A 299 -10.17 10.38 38.83
CA SER A 299 -10.01 11.83 39.13
C SER A 299 -10.88 12.72 38.21
N LEU A 300 -12.19 12.46 38.10
CA LEU A 300 -13.12 13.40 37.46
C LEU A 300 -14.48 13.51 38.17
N GLN A 301 -14.54 13.13 39.45
CA GLN A 301 -15.65 13.52 40.32
C GLN A 301 -15.51 14.99 40.73
N SER A 302 -15.78 15.91 39.80
CA SER A 302 -16.35 17.24 40.08
C SER A 302 -16.21 18.16 38.86
N ILE A 303 -17.04 17.97 37.82
CA ILE A 303 -17.32 19.07 36.89
C ILE A 303 -18.84 19.20 36.79
N PRO A 304 -19.43 20.36 37.17
CA PRO A 304 -20.86 20.55 37.14
C PRO A 304 -21.38 20.39 35.72
N ARG A 305 -22.21 19.37 35.54
CA ARG A 305 -23.02 19.13 34.35
C ARG A 305 -24.02 20.27 34.23
N ARG A 306 -23.81 21.19 33.28
CA ARG A 306 -24.85 21.94 32.55
C ARG A 306 -24.13 22.91 31.59
N LEU A 307 -24.55 22.91 30.32
CA LEU A 307 -24.11 23.76 29.20
C LEU A 307 -22.96 23.24 28.31
N THR A 308 -22.86 21.93 28.09
CA THR A 308 -22.06 21.38 26.98
C THR A 308 -23.00 20.67 26.01
N PHE A 309 -23.17 21.22 24.81
CA PHE A 309 -23.56 20.43 23.64
C PHE A 309 -22.53 19.29 23.55
N ASP A 310 -22.95 18.06 23.83
CA ASP A 310 -22.01 16.97 24.05
C ASP A 310 -21.43 16.48 22.72
N PHE A 311 -20.35 17.12 22.27
CA PHE A 311 -19.58 16.67 21.11
C PHE A 311 -19.05 15.24 21.31
N ARG A 312 -18.97 14.72 22.54
CA ARG A 312 -18.59 13.30 22.75
C ARG A 312 -19.60 12.34 22.16
N ASP A 313 -20.88 12.72 22.03
CA ASP A 313 -21.92 11.83 21.50
C ASP A 313 -21.99 11.82 19.96
N LEU A 314 -21.37 12.82 19.31
CA LEU A 314 -21.21 12.84 17.84
C LEU A 314 -19.90 12.17 17.38
N PHE A 315 -18.92 12.03 18.29
CA PHE A 315 -17.64 11.34 18.05
C PHE A 315 -17.56 9.96 18.73
N SER A 316 -18.58 9.55 19.49
CA SER A 316 -18.63 8.27 20.20
C SER A 316 -18.75 7.08 19.24
N GLU A 317 -19.36 7.27 18.07
CA GLU A 317 -19.49 6.25 17.01
C GLU A 317 -18.49 6.41 15.86
N GLY A 318 -17.70 7.49 15.83
CA GLY A 318 -16.80 7.83 14.72
C GLY A 318 -16.97 9.27 14.20
N TYR A 319 -16.41 9.60 13.04
CA TYR A 319 -16.59 10.89 12.36
C TYR A 319 -17.15 10.68 10.95
N ALA A 320 -18.39 11.12 10.73
CA ALA A 320 -19.04 11.09 9.43
C ALA A 320 -18.50 12.20 8.51
N PHE A 321 -18.33 11.89 7.23
CA PHE A 321 -17.91 12.84 6.20
C PHE A 321 -18.85 12.80 4.99
N ASP A 322 -19.14 14.00 4.48
CA ASP A 322 -19.85 14.19 3.22
C ASP A 322 -18.89 14.05 2.04
N ASN A 323 -17.69 14.66 2.16
CA ASN A 323 -16.67 14.73 1.11
C ASN A 323 -15.26 14.72 1.71
N ILE A 324 -14.33 14.10 1.00
CA ILE A 324 -12.88 14.13 1.23
C ILE A 324 -12.24 14.50 -0.10
N GLU A 325 -11.31 15.43 -0.09
CA GLU A 325 -10.50 15.80 -1.23
C GLU A 325 -9.04 15.94 -0.80
N GLY A 326 -8.13 15.32 -1.52
CA GLY A 326 -6.70 15.41 -1.23
C GLY A 326 -5.85 15.47 -2.49
N ASP A 327 -4.92 16.42 -2.51
CA ASP A 327 -3.82 16.47 -3.48
C ASP A 327 -2.53 16.02 -2.79
N LEU A 328 -1.98 14.89 -3.24
CA LEU A 328 -0.84 14.22 -2.62
C LEU A 328 0.31 14.14 -3.63
N THR A 329 1.52 14.47 -3.18
CA THR A 329 2.75 14.31 -3.95
C THR A 329 3.70 13.40 -3.19
N ILE A 330 4.37 12.47 -3.85
CA ILE A 330 5.39 11.62 -3.24
C ILE A 330 6.74 11.97 -3.88
N THR A 331 7.76 12.12 -3.05
CA THR A 331 9.15 12.25 -3.47
C THR A 331 9.99 11.31 -2.63
N ASP A 332 10.62 10.33 -3.27
CA ASP A 332 11.53 9.37 -2.64
C ASP A 332 10.96 8.73 -1.36
N GLY A 333 9.70 8.28 -1.46
CA GLY A 333 8.97 7.63 -0.37
C GLY A 333 8.42 8.55 0.72
N VAL A 334 8.62 9.87 0.62
CA VAL A 334 7.94 10.85 1.49
C VAL A 334 6.74 11.41 0.77
N MET A 335 5.55 11.16 1.31
CA MET A 335 4.29 11.71 0.82
C MET A 335 4.00 13.04 1.48
N PHE A 336 3.62 14.03 0.69
CA PHE A 336 3.27 15.39 1.14
C PHE A 336 1.81 15.66 0.80
N ALA A 337 1.04 16.03 1.81
CA ALA A 337 -0.32 16.55 1.67
C ALA A 337 -0.26 18.07 1.74
N LYS A 338 -0.39 18.74 0.58
CA LYS A 338 -0.47 20.21 0.56
C LYS A 338 -1.83 20.69 1.06
N LYS A 339 -2.87 19.97 0.65
CA LYS A 339 -4.25 20.25 0.98
C LYS A 339 -5.00 18.93 1.03
N PHE A 340 -5.47 18.59 2.21
CA PHE A 340 -6.35 17.45 2.44
C PHE A 340 -7.53 17.94 3.27
N ASP A 341 -8.69 18.06 2.62
CA ASP A 341 -9.89 18.60 3.22
C ASP A 341 -10.89 17.47 3.45
N ILE A 342 -11.51 17.45 4.63
CA ILE A 342 -12.63 16.59 4.96
C ILE A 342 -13.79 17.48 5.38
N SER A 343 -14.87 17.41 4.63
CA SER A 343 -16.12 18.07 4.93
C SER A 343 -17.08 17.06 5.55
N GLY A 344 -17.56 17.33 6.76
CA GLY A 344 -18.59 16.53 7.41
C GLY A 344 -19.73 17.39 7.98
N PRO A 345 -20.82 16.78 8.43
CA PRO A 345 -21.98 17.51 8.97
C PRO A 345 -21.64 18.31 10.24
N ALA A 346 -20.69 17.83 11.05
CA ALA A 346 -20.32 18.48 12.31
C ALA A 346 -19.19 19.52 12.17
N ALA A 347 -18.25 19.30 11.25
CA ALA A 347 -17.04 20.11 11.14
C ALA A 347 -16.41 20.00 9.74
N GLU A 348 -15.63 21.02 9.39
CA GLU A 348 -14.63 21.01 8.33
C GLU A 348 -13.26 20.72 8.96
N VAL A 349 -12.54 19.75 8.40
CA VAL A 349 -11.18 19.39 8.81
C VAL A 349 -10.25 19.67 7.65
N ARG A 350 -9.18 20.43 7.89
CA ARG A 350 -8.10 20.63 6.91
C ARG A 350 -6.80 20.10 7.46
N MET A 351 -6.09 19.32 6.66
CA MET A 351 -4.82 18.70 7.01
C MET A 351 -3.75 19.05 5.99
N SER A 352 -2.53 19.25 6.48
CA SER A 352 -1.33 19.42 5.66
C SER A 352 -0.11 18.89 6.39
N GLY A 353 0.87 18.38 5.65
CA GLY A 353 2.11 17.87 6.23
C GLY A 353 2.72 16.76 5.41
N ASP A 354 3.46 15.88 6.07
CA ASP A 354 4.22 14.81 5.43
C ASP A 354 4.07 13.45 6.13
N ILE A 355 4.27 12.39 5.35
CA ILE A 355 4.23 11.00 5.78
C ILE A 355 5.43 10.28 5.16
N ALA A 356 6.38 9.85 5.99
CA ALA A 356 7.53 9.07 5.57
C ALA A 356 7.14 7.57 5.49
N LEU A 357 6.79 7.09 4.29
CA LEU A 357 6.28 5.74 4.06
C LEU A 357 7.22 4.62 4.53
N PRO A 358 8.56 4.68 4.32
CA PRO A 358 9.45 3.60 4.73
C PRO A 358 9.54 3.41 6.25
N THR A 359 9.28 4.49 7.00
CA THR A 359 9.33 4.47 8.47
C THR A 359 7.96 4.56 9.13
N GLU A 360 6.91 4.60 8.31
CA GLU A 360 5.51 4.75 8.72
C GLU A 360 5.32 5.90 9.73
N ARG A 361 6.01 7.02 9.51
CA ARG A 361 5.92 8.19 10.39
C ARG A 361 5.11 9.30 9.76
N VAL A 362 4.27 9.92 10.58
CA VAL A 362 3.41 11.03 10.19
C VAL A 362 3.87 12.31 10.87
N ASN A 363 3.70 13.44 10.19
CA ASN A 363 3.87 14.78 10.74
C ASN A 363 2.85 15.70 10.05
N LEU A 364 1.68 15.85 10.67
CA LEU A 364 0.54 16.55 10.11
C LEU A 364 0.10 17.69 11.01
N THR A 365 -0.25 18.82 10.41
CA THR A 365 -1.02 19.88 11.06
C THR A 365 -2.47 19.77 10.63
N MET A 366 -3.38 19.75 11.60
CA MET A 366 -4.82 19.64 11.39
C MET A 366 -5.53 20.86 11.97
N SER A 367 -6.42 21.46 11.19
CA SER A 367 -7.32 22.54 11.61
C SER A 367 -8.76 22.03 11.56
N VAL A 368 -9.45 22.05 12.69
CA VAL A 368 -10.85 21.61 12.80
C VAL A 368 -11.73 22.82 13.08
N ALA A 369 -12.65 23.12 12.17
CA ALA A 369 -13.61 24.21 12.29
C ALA A 369 -15.04 23.63 12.34
N PRO A 370 -15.86 23.97 13.35
CA PRO A 370 -17.24 23.49 13.40
C PRO A 370 -18.05 24.07 12.24
N ARG A 371 -18.93 23.27 11.62
CA ARG A 371 -19.86 23.79 10.60
C ARG A 371 -20.96 24.61 11.28
N LEU A 372 -21.05 25.89 10.92
CA LEU A 372 -22.11 26.78 11.42
C LEU A 372 -23.39 26.59 10.57
N GLY A 373 -23.98 25.39 10.68
CA GLY A 373 -25.15 24.94 9.91
C GLY A 373 -26.40 24.63 10.72
N THR A 374 -26.30 24.44 12.04
CA THR A 374 -27.44 24.06 12.91
C THR A 374 -27.39 24.70 14.30
N VAL A 375 -26.29 25.36 14.66
CA VAL A 375 -26.28 26.29 15.80
C VAL A 375 -26.98 27.55 15.31
N ALA A 376 -28.30 27.56 15.47
CA ALA A 376 -29.07 28.78 15.43
C ALA A 376 -28.32 29.86 16.19
N ALA A 377 -28.10 31.00 15.54
CA ALA A 377 -28.48 32.37 15.94
C ALA A 377 -28.94 32.67 17.39
N VAL A 378 -28.57 31.88 18.39
CA VAL A 378 -29.05 31.92 19.77
C VAL A 378 -27.82 32.00 20.65
N GLY A 379 -27.36 33.22 20.93
CA GLY A 379 -26.46 33.47 22.05
C GLY A 379 -25.20 34.29 21.81
N ALA A 380 -24.91 34.74 20.58
CA ALA A 380 -23.81 35.69 20.35
C ALA A 380 -24.23 37.17 20.48
N GLY A 381 -25.50 37.43 20.71
CA GLY A 381 -25.99 38.73 21.16
C GLY A 381 -26.16 38.72 22.66
N VAL A 382 -25.66 39.74 23.34
CA VAL A 382 -25.79 40.01 24.79
C VAL A 382 -24.76 39.29 25.64
N LEU A 383 -23.63 39.94 25.90
CA LEU A 383 -22.98 39.89 27.23
C LEU A 383 -21.93 40.99 27.46
N VAL A 384 -21.57 41.81 26.45
CA VAL A 384 -20.55 42.88 26.64
C VAL A 384 -21.11 44.31 26.55
N ASN A 385 -22.19 44.59 25.81
CA ASN A 385 -22.83 45.92 25.85
C ASN A 385 -24.25 45.91 25.23
N PRO A 386 -25.33 46.24 25.98
CA PRO A 386 -26.71 46.23 25.46
C PRO A 386 -27.01 47.32 24.41
N LEU A 387 -26.12 48.30 24.21
CA LEU A 387 -26.35 49.40 23.24
C LEU A 387 -25.84 49.12 21.81
N VAL A 388 -25.18 47.99 21.56
CA VAL A 388 -24.64 47.64 20.22
C VAL A 388 -25.44 46.50 19.55
N GLY A 389 -26.53 46.04 20.18
CA GLY A 389 -27.21 44.78 19.85
C GLY A 389 -28.14 44.76 18.63
N LEU A 390 -28.27 45.82 17.84
CA LEU A 390 -29.29 45.90 16.77
C LEU A 390 -28.75 45.76 15.33
N GLY A 391 -27.45 45.57 15.12
CA GLY A 391 -26.86 45.58 13.76
C GLY A 391 -26.50 44.23 13.13
N VAL A 392 -26.51 43.11 13.86
CA VAL A 392 -25.73 41.90 13.46
C VAL A 392 -26.53 40.86 12.67
N LEU A 393 -27.82 41.08 12.40
CA LEU A 393 -28.68 40.07 11.76
C LEU A 393 -28.83 40.19 10.24
N LEU A 394 -28.17 41.14 9.59
CA LEU A 394 -28.25 41.35 8.14
C LEU A 394 -26.88 41.21 7.47
N GLY A 395 -26.45 39.96 7.28
CA GLY A 395 -25.18 39.64 6.63
C GLY A 395 -25.09 38.18 6.21
N GLY A 396 -25.86 37.80 5.19
CA GLY A 396 -25.84 36.45 4.62
C GLY A 396 -24.47 36.06 4.06
N GLN A 397 -24.06 34.81 4.30
CA GLN A 397 -22.87 34.08 3.82
C GLN A 397 -21.47 34.71 4.02
N ALA A 398 -21.29 36.03 3.86
CA ALA A 398 -19.99 36.71 3.90
C ALA A 398 -19.30 36.69 5.28
N PHE A 399 -20.05 36.55 6.38
CA PHE A 399 -19.52 36.50 7.74
C PHE A 399 -19.20 35.09 8.26
N LYS A 400 -19.63 34.03 7.56
CA LYS A 400 -19.44 32.65 8.02
C LYS A 400 -17.96 32.23 7.97
N ALA A 401 -17.30 32.44 6.84
CA ALA A 401 -15.92 32.00 6.65
C ALA A 401 -14.90 32.68 7.59
N PRO A 402 -14.97 33.99 7.89
CA PRO A 402 -14.11 34.61 8.89
C PRO A 402 -14.36 34.07 10.30
N LEU A 403 -15.61 33.82 10.69
CA LEU A 403 -15.97 33.33 12.02
C LEU A 403 -15.56 31.86 12.23
N GLU A 404 -15.74 31.01 11.23
CA GLU A 404 -15.29 29.61 11.24
C GLU A 404 -13.77 29.50 11.42
N ARG A 405 -12.99 30.44 10.85
CA ARG A 405 -11.53 30.49 11.05
C ARG A 405 -11.15 30.86 12.49
N VAL A 406 -11.89 31.77 13.12
CA VAL A 406 -11.66 32.18 14.53
C VAL A 406 -12.00 31.06 15.51
N LEU A 407 -12.99 30.24 15.19
CA LEU A 407 -13.40 29.08 15.99
C LEU A 407 -12.61 27.80 15.70
N SER A 408 -11.62 27.86 14.80
CA SER A 408 -10.83 26.70 14.44
C SER A 408 -9.87 26.29 15.56
N VAL A 409 -9.77 24.98 15.80
CA VAL A 409 -8.79 24.41 16.74
C VAL A 409 -7.70 23.72 15.93
N GLN A 410 -6.44 24.05 16.24
CA GLN A 410 -5.28 23.47 15.59
C GLN A 410 -4.69 22.32 16.43
N TYR A 411 -4.33 21.25 15.73
CA TYR A 411 -3.68 20.08 16.27
C TYR A 411 -2.43 19.74 15.46
N THR A 412 -1.42 19.19 16.11
CA THR A 412 -0.27 18.54 15.49
C THR A 412 -0.34 17.06 15.77
N VAL A 413 -0.18 16.26 14.72
CA VAL A 413 -0.18 14.79 14.76
C VAL A 413 1.19 14.32 14.32
N SER A 414 1.94 13.66 15.20
CA SER A 414 3.30 13.20 14.93
C SER A 414 3.51 11.76 15.39
N GLY A 415 4.63 11.13 15.02
CA GLY A 415 4.96 9.78 15.49
C GLY A 415 4.66 8.70 14.46
N LYS A 416 4.44 7.45 14.90
CA LYS A 416 4.13 6.34 13.99
C LYS A 416 2.65 6.40 13.57
N TRP A 417 2.34 5.97 12.35
CA TRP A 417 0.98 5.93 11.82
C TRP A 417 0.06 5.10 12.73
N ASP A 418 0.51 3.93 13.19
CA ASP A 418 -0.27 3.01 14.02
C ASP A 418 -0.56 3.53 15.43
N ASN A 419 0.27 4.44 15.94
CA ASN A 419 0.13 5.06 17.25
C ASN A 419 0.67 6.50 17.22
N PRO A 420 -0.09 7.46 16.67
CA PRO A 420 0.34 8.84 16.56
C PRO A 420 0.10 9.62 17.85
N ASP A 421 1.01 10.53 18.16
CA ASP A 421 0.89 11.53 19.22
C ASP A 421 0.10 12.74 18.70
N VAL A 422 -0.96 13.11 19.41
CA VAL A 422 -1.85 14.23 19.02
C VAL A 422 -1.78 15.32 20.07
N GLU A 423 -1.26 16.48 19.69
CA GLU A 423 -1.13 17.65 20.56
C GLU A 423 -1.99 18.80 20.05
N ARG A 424 -2.63 19.54 20.97
CA ARG A 424 -3.37 20.75 20.62
C ARG A 424 -2.44 21.96 20.68
N VAL A 425 -2.36 22.70 19.58
CA VAL A 425 -1.60 23.94 19.52
C VAL A 425 -2.36 25.03 20.29
N GLY A 426 -1.75 25.61 21.33
CA GLY A 426 -2.30 26.78 22.04
C GLY A 426 -2.65 26.63 23.53
N LYS A 427 -2.18 25.59 24.25
CA LYS A 427 -2.14 25.70 25.73
C LYS A 427 -0.95 26.56 26.14
N THR A 428 -1.16 27.86 26.29
CA THR A 428 -0.33 28.65 27.20
C THR A 428 -0.59 28.12 28.60
N THR A 429 0.33 27.32 29.13
CA THR A 429 0.41 27.04 30.56
C THR A 429 0.82 28.34 31.23
N ALA A 430 -0.15 29.19 31.56
CA ALA A 430 0.07 30.24 32.54
C ALA A 430 0.25 29.52 33.89
N SER A 431 1.50 29.23 34.26
CA SER A 431 1.85 29.03 35.66
C SER A 431 1.44 30.30 36.40
N VAL A 432 0.27 30.26 37.04
CA VAL A 432 -0.04 31.20 38.11
C VAL A 432 0.80 30.77 39.29
N GLU A 433 1.99 31.33 39.37
CA GLU A 433 2.79 31.35 40.59
C GLU A 433 1.96 32.11 41.64
N ALA A 434 1.30 31.36 42.50
CA ALA A 434 0.54 31.90 43.62
C ALA A 434 1.52 32.53 44.63
N LYS A 435 1.64 33.85 44.56
CA LYS A 435 2.26 34.69 45.59
C LYS A 435 1.64 34.38 46.97
N PRO A 436 2.40 34.04 48.02
CA PRO A 436 1.82 33.73 49.32
C PRO A 436 1.17 34.97 49.93
N ALA A 437 -0.09 34.83 50.35
CA ALA A 437 -0.77 35.82 51.16
C ALA A 437 -0.18 35.84 52.58
N ALA A 438 0.15 37.04 53.06
CA ALA A 438 0.61 37.27 54.42
C ALA A 438 -0.55 37.06 55.41
N THR A 439 -0.37 36.14 56.35
CA THR A 439 -1.29 35.94 57.48
C THR A 439 -0.94 36.92 58.61
N THR A 440 -1.84 37.86 58.87
CA THR A 440 -1.86 38.64 60.12
C THR A 440 -2.35 37.76 61.27
N GLN A 441 -1.54 37.58 62.32
CA GLN A 441 -1.98 37.07 63.62
C GLN A 441 -1.53 38.02 64.73
N ALA A 442 -2.45 38.32 65.65
CA ALA A 442 -2.21 38.88 66.97
C ALA A 442 -3.34 38.35 67.91
N PRO A 443 -3.18 38.36 69.24
CA PRO A 443 -2.55 37.28 69.98
C PRO A 443 -3.44 36.75 71.14
N SER A 444 -3.14 35.57 71.70
CA SER A 444 -3.58 35.23 73.06
C SER A 444 -2.56 34.38 73.81
N GLN A 445 -2.51 34.65 75.11
CA GLN A 445 -1.43 34.48 76.09
C GLN A 445 -1.18 33.05 76.61
N ALA A 446 0.02 32.87 77.18
CA ALA A 446 0.50 31.74 78.00
C ALA A 446 -0.11 31.76 79.44
N PRO A 447 0.15 30.80 80.37
CA PRO A 447 1.48 30.39 80.90
C PRO A 447 1.56 28.84 81.09
N THR A 448 2.59 28.13 81.60
CA THR A 448 3.59 28.37 82.67
C THR A 448 4.68 27.26 82.63
N LYS A 449 5.79 27.53 83.32
CA LYS A 449 7.05 26.79 83.50
C LYS A 449 6.95 25.34 84.05
N ASP A 450 7.95 24.50 83.74
CA ASP A 450 8.86 23.92 84.75
C ASP A 450 10.16 23.30 84.17
N LYS A 451 11.25 23.46 84.91
CA LYS A 451 12.61 22.83 84.86
C LYS A 451 12.71 21.94 86.14
N PRO A 452 13.79 21.18 86.50
CA PRO A 452 15.17 21.05 85.99
C PRO A 452 15.72 19.57 85.94
N THR A 453 16.90 19.23 85.38
CA THR A 453 18.23 18.98 86.04
C THR A 453 18.85 17.76 85.30
N THR A 454 19.98 17.86 84.57
CA THR A 454 21.42 17.58 84.90
C THR A 454 21.81 16.10 85.15
N GLU A 455 22.98 15.71 84.57
CA GLU A 455 23.89 14.57 84.90
C GLU A 455 23.51 13.15 84.39
N ASP A 456 24.40 12.25 83.95
CA ASP A 456 25.87 12.13 83.93
C ASP A 456 26.34 11.08 82.88
N ARG A 457 27.65 11.10 82.57
CA ARG A 457 28.56 10.15 81.89
C ARG A 457 28.13 8.67 81.79
N ASN A 458 28.53 7.95 80.72
CA ASN A 458 29.85 7.28 80.59
C ASN A 458 29.95 6.24 79.44
N LYS A 459 31.12 6.24 78.76
CA LYS A 459 31.96 5.12 78.27
C LYS A 459 31.58 4.18 77.08
N LYS A 460 32.56 4.13 76.15
CA LYS A 460 33.20 2.96 75.48
C LYS A 460 32.36 2.15 74.46
N THR A 461 32.83 1.63 73.32
CA THR A 461 34.17 1.37 72.74
C THR A 461 33.98 1.08 71.22
N THR A 462 34.99 1.42 70.41
CA THR A 462 35.24 1.02 68.99
C THR A 462 35.59 -0.50 68.89
N PRO A 463 35.79 -1.13 67.71
CA PRO A 463 36.48 -0.67 66.48
C PRO A 463 35.58 -0.33 65.29
#